data_AF-A0A4S2UNI3-F1
#
_entry.id   AF-A0A4S2UNI3-F1
#
_cell.length_a   1.000
_cell.length_b   1.000
_cell.length_c   1.000
_cell.angle_alpha   90.00
_cell.angle_beta   90.00
_cell.angle_gamma   90.00
#
_symmetry.space_group_name_H-M   'P 1'
#
loop_
_entity.id
_entity.type
_entity.pdbx_description
1 polymer ?
#
loop_
_entity_poly.entity_id
_entity_poly.type
_entity_poly.pdbx_seq_one_letter_code
_entity_poly.pdbx_strand_id
1 'polypeptide(L)'
;MDVRPQLIDALSALRDRVAAVRLPLPLPGAPRARQTRIELLAQLDDYLLPRLKDPEAPLLAVIGGSTGAGKSTLVNSLVGRRVSEAGVLRPTTRTPVLVCHPDDQHWFAGVRVLPQLTRVWLPPEEYADPGQCDDLDGLDGNADEEGTALRVETATGLPRGLALLDAPDIDSLVVRNRVLAAELICAADIWVMVTTASRYADAVPWHLLRTAKEYNASLVTVLDRVPHQVIAEVSRQYGALLTKAGLGEVPRFTIPELPESAGGGSGLLPTTAVAPLRAWLTHRAQDPAARQQAVGRTATGVIDSLDVRMPALAGAVAAQYAAAVRLTGVVEDAYGKEGARVRRRLKNGGALAGDARTRWRGYPLYSTPEEVLDALVESLAALLECAVAAADEQIRTTWRREPAAAVFAFEAAGREEGGWGPAEDIRGRIAMTVRRWRRILEELAEEELRLMERNTAPDPETVAALLAAALLGGRRARTAGEQLAERIGAQGALRLRDKGGALLTNCLDHVLNGERDRRLAPLDALDVAPEPQAELIAALSLLQKERWQR
;
A
#
# COMPACT_ATOMS: atom_id res chain seq x y z
N MET A 1 -23.11 28.60 4.79
CA MET A 1 -23.07 27.13 4.69
C MET A 1 -23.17 26.62 6.11
N ASP A 2 -24.36 26.26 6.59
CA ASP A 2 -24.46 25.59 7.88
C ASP A 2 -23.62 24.32 7.81
N VAL A 3 -22.59 24.27 8.67
CA VAL A 3 -21.68 23.14 8.81
C VAL A 3 -22.55 21.93 9.10
N ARG A 4 -22.69 21.00 8.14
CA ARG A 4 -23.41 19.75 8.37
C ARG A 4 -22.44 18.80 9.07
N PRO A 5 -22.50 18.63 10.41
CA PRO A 5 -21.61 17.69 11.11
C PRO A 5 -21.66 16.29 10.48
N GLN A 6 -22.84 15.90 9.99
CA GLN A 6 -23.07 14.65 9.26
C GLN A 6 -22.17 14.47 8.01
N LEU A 7 -21.92 15.54 7.24
CA LEU A 7 -21.06 15.47 6.07
C LEU A 7 -19.58 15.34 6.47
N ILE A 8 -19.17 16.04 7.54
CA ILE A 8 -17.82 15.94 8.08
C ILE A 8 -17.58 14.54 8.63
N ASP A 9 -18.53 14.00 9.38
CA ASP A 9 -18.46 12.65 9.93
C ASP A 9 -18.40 11.60 8.81
N ALA A 10 -19.21 11.75 7.75
CA ALA A 10 -19.18 10.88 6.58
C ALA A 10 -17.82 10.92 5.84
N LEU A 11 -17.24 12.11 5.67
CA LEU A 11 -15.94 12.29 5.04
C LEU A 11 -14.78 11.77 5.91
N SER A 12 -14.84 11.98 7.23
CA SER A 12 -13.86 11.42 8.16
C SER A 12 -13.92 9.90 8.18
N ALA A 13 -15.13 9.31 8.20
CA ALA A 13 -15.29 7.87 8.07
C ALA A 13 -14.75 7.35 6.74
N LEU A 14 -15.05 8.01 5.62
CA LEU A 14 -14.50 7.66 4.30
C LEU A 14 -12.96 7.69 4.30
N ARG A 15 -12.37 8.75 4.86
CA ARG A 15 -10.94 8.94 4.98
C ARG A 15 -10.28 7.80 5.76
N ASP A 16 -10.85 7.41 6.89
CA ASP A 16 -10.32 6.31 7.69
C ASP A 16 -10.41 4.96 6.96
N ARG A 17 -11.48 4.74 6.16
CA ARG A 17 -11.57 3.55 5.30
C ARG A 17 -10.51 3.54 4.20
N VAL A 18 -10.26 4.68 3.55
CA VAL A 18 -9.17 4.80 2.54
C VAL A 18 -7.81 4.57 3.21
N ALA A 19 -7.60 5.07 4.43
CA ALA A 19 -6.38 4.87 5.19
C ALA A 19 -6.15 3.39 5.55
N ALA A 20 -7.22 2.64 5.85
CA ALA A 20 -7.16 1.21 6.16
C ALA A 20 -6.83 0.32 4.96
N VAL A 21 -6.99 0.81 3.72
CA VAL A 21 -6.73 0.01 2.51
C VAL A 21 -5.26 -0.42 2.41
N ARG A 22 -5.03 -1.73 2.32
CA ARG A 22 -3.73 -2.34 2.05
C ARG A 22 -3.74 -3.00 0.67
N LEU A 23 -2.63 -2.85 -0.06
CA LEU A 23 -2.46 -3.40 -1.41
C LEU A 23 -1.10 -4.12 -1.51
N PRO A 24 -0.87 -5.22 -0.77
CA PRO A 24 0.45 -5.83 -0.66
C PRO A 24 0.91 -6.58 -1.93
N LEU A 25 -0.01 -7.23 -2.66
CA LEU A 25 0.34 -8.07 -3.80
C LEU A 25 0.72 -7.21 -5.03
N PRO A 26 1.72 -7.61 -5.83
CA PRO A 26 2.27 -6.84 -6.94
C PRO A 26 1.44 -7.07 -8.22
N LEU A 27 0.16 -6.72 -8.17
CA LEU A 27 -0.72 -6.80 -9.34
C LEU A 27 -0.45 -5.63 -10.31
N PRO A 28 -0.71 -5.78 -11.63
CA PRO A 28 -0.47 -4.71 -12.61
C PRO A 28 -1.13 -3.36 -12.28
N GLY A 29 -2.26 -3.35 -11.57
CA GLY A 29 -2.94 -2.14 -11.11
C GLY A 29 -2.53 -1.62 -9.73
N ALA A 30 -1.74 -2.37 -8.96
CA ALA A 30 -1.42 -2.05 -7.57
C ALA A 30 -0.61 -0.74 -7.41
N PRO A 31 0.43 -0.44 -8.23
CA PRO A 31 1.16 0.81 -8.12
C PRO A 31 0.26 2.04 -8.30
N ARG A 32 -0.61 2.00 -9.31
CA ARG A 32 -1.57 3.08 -9.58
C ARG A 32 -2.58 3.22 -8.45
N ALA A 33 -3.11 2.12 -7.92
CA ALA A 33 -4.06 2.16 -6.81
C ALA A 33 -3.43 2.69 -5.51
N ARG A 34 -2.16 2.36 -5.22
CA ARG A 34 -1.40 2.94 -4.09
C ARG A 34 -1.23 4.45 -4.26
N GLN A 35 -0.89 4.90 -5.47
CA GLN A 35 -0.79 6.33 -5.78
C GLN A 35 -2.14 7.04 -5.60
N THR A 36 -3.23 6.47 -6.14
CA THR A 36 -4.58 7.02 -5.96
C THR A 36 -4.98 7.09 -4.49
N ARG A 37 -4.64 6.09 -3.67
CA ARG A 37 -4.87 6.14 -2.21
C ARG A 37 -4.16 7.31 -1.56
N ILE A 38 -2.88 7.54 -1.89
CA ILE A 38 -2.09 8.66 -1.34
C ILE A 38 -2.72 10.00 -1.74
N GLU A 39 -3.05 10.17 -3.02
CA GLU A 39 -3.68 11.38 -3.53
C GLU A 39 -5.05 11.65 -2.90
N LEU A 40 -5.86 10.60 -2.70
CA LEU A 40 -7.16 10.71 -2.02
C LEU A 40 -7.00 11.15 -0.57
N LEU A 41 -6.05 10.56 0.17
CA LEU A 41 -5.80 10.92 1.56
C LEU A 41 -5.31 12.37 1.68
N ALA A 42 -4.34 12.78 0.85
CA ALA A 42 -3.87 14.16 0.81
C ALA A 42 -5.03 15.13 0.52
N GLN A 43 -5.90 14.81 -0.43
CA GLN A 43 -7.01 15.70 -0.78
C GLN A 43 -8.11 15.76 0.30
N LEU A 44 -8.35 14.66 1.01
CA LEU A 44 -9.28 14.62 2.14
C LEU A 44 -8.72 15.37 3.36
N ASP A 45 -7.45 15.13 3.70
CA ASP A 45 -6.80 15.65 4.90
C ASP A 45 -6.33 17.10 4.74
N ASP A 46 -5.81 17.49 3.57
CA ASP A 46 -5.19 18.80 3.35
C ASP A 46 -6.16 19.85 2.78
N TYR A 47 -7.26 19.42 2.15
CA TYR A 47 -8.23 20.32 1.51
C TYR A 47 -9.65 20.19 2.09
N LEU A 48 -10.33 19.06 1.86
CA LEU A 48 -11.77 18.95 2.10
C LEU A 48 -12.14 19.07 3.58
N LEU A 49 -11.51 18.28 4.46
CA LEU A 49 -11.83 18.28 5.88
C LEU A 49 -11.49 19.63 6.55
N PRO A 50 -10.30 20.23 6.34
CA PRO A 50 -10.00 21.58 6.80
C PRO A 50 -11.04 22.61 6.37
N ARG A 51 -11.39 22.61 5.08
CA ARG A 51 -12.26 23.64 4.51
C ARG A 51 -13.70 23.53 4.97
N LEU A 52 -14.18 22.31 5.24
CA LEU A 52 -15.53 22.09 5.78
C LEU A 52 -15.62 22.42 7.28
N LYS A 53 -14.55 22.18 8.04
CA LYS A 53 -14.48 22.54 9.47
C LYS A 53 -14.42 24.05 9.66
N ASP A 54 -13.62 24.73 8.84
CA ASP A 54 -13.35 26.16 8.93
C ASP A 54 -13.69 26.87 7.60
N PRO A 55 -14.99 27.05 7.26
CA PRO A 55 -15.41 27.64 5.99
C PRO A 55 -15.00 29.13 5.84
N GLU A 56 -14.80 29.81 6.97
CA GLU A 56 -14.35 31.20 7.03
C GLU A 56 -12.83 31.35 6.86
N ALA A 57 -12.09 30.26 6.69
CA ALA A 57 -10.65 30.31 6.42
C ALA A 57 -10.33 31.02 5.10
N PRO A 58 -9.27 31.86 5.05
CA PRO A 58 -8.84 32.58 3.85
C PRO A 58 -8.66 31.68 2.63
N LEU A 59 -8.85 32.25 1.43
CA LEU A 59 -8.56 31.56 0.18
C LEU A 59 -7.06 31.32 0.06
N LEU A 60 -6.65 30.08 -0.20
CA LEU A 60 -5.28 29.70 -0.47
C LEU A 60 -5.03 29.69 -1.98
N ALA A 61 -4.24 30.63 -2.48
CA ALA A 61 -3.79 30.69 -3.86
C ALA A 61 -2.36 30.16 -3.97
N VAL A 62 -2.20 29.00 -4.58
CA VAL A 62 -0.88 28.36 -4.77
C VAL A 62 -0.34 28.71 -6.13
N ILE A 63 0.88 29.26 -6.14
CA ILE A 63 1.60 29.68 -7.33
C ILE A 63 2.54 28.54 -7.72
N GLY A 64 2.17 27.82 -8.77
CA GLY A 64 2.91 26.68 -9.31
C GLY A 64 3.35 26.93 -10.74
N GLY A 65 4.37 26.20 -11.21
CA GLY A 65 4.97 26.48 -12.51
C GLY A 65 6.41 25.99 -12.63
N SER A 66 6.92 25.94 -13.86
CA SER A 66 8.25 25.40 -14.15
C SER A 66 9.40 26.15 -13.49
N THR A 67 10.56 25.49 -13.37
CA THR A 67 11.81 26.08 -12.92
C THR A 67 12.15 27.33 -13.75
N GLY A 68 12.37 28.44 -13.05
CA GLY A 68 12.73 29.71 -13.67
C GLY A 68 11.58 30.43 -14.38
N ALA A 69 10.32 30.01 -14.17
CA ALA A 69 9.15 30.69 -14.73
C ALA A 69 8.79 32.02 -14.05
N GLY A 70 9.54 32.43 -13.02
CA GLY A 70 9.31 33.72 -12.35
C GLY A 70 8.33 33.69 -11.17
N LYS A 71 8.00 32.51 -10.62
CA LYS A 71 7.04 32.35 -9.49
C LYS A 71 7.35 33.25 -8.29
N SER A 72 8.54 33.13 -7.72
CA SER A 72 8.95 33.92 -6.54
C SER A 72 8.99 35.43 -6.84
N THR A 73 9.40 35.81 -8.05
CA THR A 73 9.32 37.21 -8.52
C THR A 73 7.87 37.70 -8.58
N LEU A 74 6.95 36.87 -9.09
CA LEU A 74 5.52 37.18 -9.13
C LEU A 74 4.92 37.32 -7.72
N VAL A 75 5.23 36.39 -6.81
CA VAL A 75 4.81 36.44 -5.40
C VAL A 75 5.27 37.74 -4.75
N ASN A 76 6.56 38.04 -4.83
CA ASN A 76 7.14 39.26 -4.26
C ASN A 76 6.48 40.52 -4.81
N SER A 77 6.18 40.53 -6.12
CA SER A 77 5.55 41.67 -6.79
C SER A 77 4.07 41.84 -6.43
N LEU A 78 3.35 40.73 -6.21
CA LEU A 78 1.96 40.76 -5.73
C LEU A 78 1.87 41.25 -4.28
N VAL A 79 2.82 40.85 -3.45
CA VAL A 79 2.93 41.27 -2.03
C VAL A 79 3.46 42.70 -1.89
N GLY A 80 4.28 43.15 -2.84
CA GLY A 80 4.92 44.48 -2.85
C GLY A 80 6.22 44.58 -2.04
N ARG A 81 6.73 43.44 -1.52
CA ARG A 81 8.02 43.33 -0.83
C ARG A 81 8.67 41.99 -1.15
N ARG A 82 9.99 41.90 -1.01
CA ARG A 82 10.72 40.62 -1.17
C ARG A 82 10.42 39.73 0.03
N VAL A 83 9.69 38.64 -0.20
CA VAL A 83 9.33 37.63 0.81
C VAL A 83 9.88 36.26 0.46
N SER A 84 9.98 35.92 -0.83
CA SER A 84 10.57 34.68 -1.34
C SER A 84 11.86 35.00 -2.10
N GLU A 85 12.90 34.16 -1.96
CA GLU A 85 14.16 34.36 -2.69
C GLU A 85 13.97 34.10 -4.20
N ALA A 86 14.14 35.14 -5.01
CA ALA A 86 14.12 35.02 -6.46
C ALA A 86 15.56 34.90 -6.99
N GLY A 87 16.14 33.70 -6.94
CA GLY A 87 17.51 33.45 -7.41
C GLY A 87 17.62 32.97 -8.87
N VAL A 88 18.74 33.29 -9.52
CA VAL A 88 19.09 32.92 -10.92
C VAL A 88 19.68 31.50 -11.02
N LEU A 89 20.32 31.01 -9.94
CA LEU A 89 20.89 29.66 -9.84
C LEU A 89 19.81 28.62 -9.54
N ARG A 90 19.83 27.47 -10.22
CA ARG A 90 18.78 26.44 -10.12
C ARG A 90 19.23 25.29 -9.22
N PRO A 91 18.37 24.74 -8.33
CA PRO A 91 17.02 25.18 -7.94
C PRO A 91 17.03 26.02 -6.64
N THR A 92 16.34 27.17 -6.62
CA THR A 92 16.36 28.15 -5.49
C THR A 92 15.21 28.01 -4.48
N THR A 93 13.98 27.72 -4.89
CA THR A 93 12.86 27.58 -3.93
C THR A 93 12.85 26.17 -3.33
N ARG A 94 13.69 25.93 -2.33
CA ARG A 94 13.74 24.65 -1.57
C ARG A 94 12.66 24.56 -0.50
N THR A 95 12.28 25.70 0.09
CA THR A 95 11.31 25.80 1.18
C THR A 95 10.08 26.59 0.70
N PRO A 96 8.85 26.03 0.77
CA PRO A 96 7.64 26.76 0.38
C PRO A 96 7.39 27.96 1.30
N VAL A 97 6.90 29.06 0.73
CA VAL A 97 6.64 30.32 1.45
C VAL A 97 5.15 30.65 1.37
N LEU A 98 4.47 30.69 2.52
CA LEU A 98 3.09 31.15 2.65
C LEU A 98 3.08 32.60 3.14
N VAL A 99 2.36 33.47 2.44
CA VAL A 99 2.21 34.89 2.76
C VAL A 99 0.73 35.19 2.98
N CYS A 100 0.38 35.76 4.14
CA CYS A 100 -1.00 36.12 4.49
C CYS A 100 -1.09 37.53 5.08
N HIS A 101 -2.30 38.05 5.25
CA HIS A 101 -2.51 39.30 5.98
C HIS A 101 -2.31 39.07 7.50
N PRO A 102 -1.74 40.02 8.28
CA PRO A 102 -1.56 39.86 9.73
C PRO A 102 -2.82 39.43 10.49
N ASP A 103 -4.00 39.96 10.11
CA ASP A 103 -5.28 39.58 10.74
C ASP A 103 -5.71 38.13 10.44
N ASP A 104 -5.19 37.54 9.36
CA ASP A 104 -5.48 36.16 8.96
C ASP A 104 -4.48 35.16 9.54
N GLN A 105 -3.42 35.64 10.21
CA GLN A 105 -2.32 34.82 10.72
C GLN A 105 -2.78 33.63 11.57
N HIS A 106 -3.79 33.84 12.43
CA HIS A 106 -4.34 32.79 13.30
C HIS A 106 -4.86 31.55 12.56
N TRP A 107 -5.31 31.68 11.31
CA TRP A 107 -5.78 30.56 10.48
C TRP A 107 -4.62 29.65 10.06
N PHE A 108 -3.44 30.24 9.87
CA PHE A 108 -2.22 29.55 9.45
C PHE A 108 -1.28 29.24 10.63
N ALA A 109 -1.64 29.64 11.85
CA ALA A 109 -0.89 29.36 13.08
C ALA A 109 -1.01 27.90 13.56
N GLY A 110 -2.18 27.27 13.38
CA GLY A 110 -2.45 25.89 13.81
C GLY A 110 -2.42 24.87 12.68
N VAL A 111 -2.37 23.57 12.98
CA VAL A 111 -2.30 22.39 12.06
C VAL A 111 -3.55 22.23 11.14
N ARG A 112 -4.34 23.30 10.97
CA ARG A 112 -5.62 23.30 10.27
C ARG A 112 -5.47 23.28 8.75
N VAL A 113 -4.50 24.03 8.20
CA VAL A 113 -4.20 24.07 6.76
C VAL A 113 -2.80 23.53 6.53
N LEU A 114 -2.67 22.52 5.66
CA LEU A 114 -1.42 21.77 5.40
C LEU A 114 -0.82 21.15 6.68
N PRO A 115 -1.54 20.19 7.32
CA PRO A 115 -1.18 19.62 8.62
C PRO A 115 0.19 18.96 8.68
N GLN A 116 0.69 18.46 7.55
CA GLN A 116 1.94 17.70 7.45
C GLN A 116 3.21 18.58 7.46
N LEU A 117 3.08 19.92 7.36
CA LEU A 117 4.21 20.83 7.27
C LEU A 117 4.50 21.54 8.61
N THR A 118 5.73 21.39 9.10
CA THR A 118 6.28 22.08 10.27
C THR A 118 6.42 23.57 9.94
N ARG A 119 5.92 24.47 10.79
CA ARG A 119 5.94 25.92 10.46
C ARG A 119 7.12 26.63 11.09
N VAL A 120 7.81 27.43 10.28
CA VAL A 120 8.88 28.32 10.72
C VAL A 120 8.43 29.75 10.53
N TRP A 121 8.34 30.49 11.64
CA TRP A 121 7.98 31.90 11.67
C TRP A 121 9.26 32.73 11.82
N LEU A 122 9.54 33.65 10.90
CA LEU A 122 10.58 34.65 11.11
C LEU A 122 9.98 35.94 11.69
N PRO A 123 10.62 36.58 12.69
CA PRO A 123 10.19 37.88 13.20
C PRO A 123 10.23 38.98 12.11
N PRO A 124 9.38 40.01 12.16
CA PRO A 124 9.30 41.06 11.14
C PRO A 124 10.49 42.04 11.05
N GLU A 125 11.55 41.89 11.84
CA GLU A 125 12.63 42.88 11.97
C GLU A 125 14.00 42.22 11.91
N GLU A 126 14.52 41.99 10.69
CA GLU A 126 15.96 41.89 10.39
C GLU A 126 16.17 41.91 8.85
N TYR A 127 15.67 42.96 8.20
CA TYR A 127 16.15 43.35 6.87
C TYR A 127 17.08 44.55 7.01
N ALA A 128 18.28 44.30 7.56
CA ALA A 128 19.35 45.27 7.61
C ALA A 128 20.72 44.57 7.54
N ASP A 129 21.06 44.02 6.37
CA ASP A 129 22.34 44.20 5.66
C ASP A 129 22.43 43.20 4.47
N PRO A 130 22.63 43.62 3.20
CA PRO A 130 22.73 42.71 2.05
C PRO A 130 24.01 41.85 1.98
N GLY A 131 24.73 41.69 3.10
CA GLY A 131 26.08 41.13 3.14
C GLY A 131 26.34 40.05 4.19
N GLN A 132 25.34 39.61 4.96
CA GLN A 132 25.51 38.58 6.02
C GLN A 132 24.49 37.45 5.89
N CYS A 133 24.48 36.78 4.73
CA CYS A 133 23.69 35.56 4.51
C CYS A 133 24.58 34.35 4.14
N ASP A 134 25.86 34.37 4.51
CA ASP A 134 26.78 33.24 4.29
C ASP A 134 27.08 32.43 5.58
N ASP A 135 26.56 32.82 6.76
CA ASP A 135 26.98 32.24 8.05
C ASP A 135 25.88 31.50 8.84
N LEU A 136 24.72 31.19 8.24
CA LEU A 136 23.69 30.33 8.86
C LEU A 136 23.72 28.86 8.40
N ASP A 137 24.74 28.45 7.65
CA ASP A 137 24.99 27.05 7.28
C ASP A 137 25.79 26.28 8.36
N GLY A 138 25.90 26.83 9.58
CA GLY A 138 26.93 26.46 10.55
C GLY A 138 26.50 25.96 11.93
N LEU A 139 25.23 25.58 12.17
CA LEU A 139 24.82 25.04 13.47
C LEU A 139 23.98 23.75 13.34
N ASP A 140 24.66 22.64 13.69
CA ASP A 140 24.14 21.40 14.27
C ASP A 140 23.18 20.52 13.44
N GLY A 141 23.82 19.62 12.70
CA GLY A 141 23.47 18.21 12.48
C GLY A 141 22.01 17.77 12.67
N ASN A 142 21.25 17.76 11.57
CA ASN A 142 20.29 16.71 11.17
C ASN A 142 19.75 17.04 9.76
N ALA A 143 20.53 16.70 8.72
CA ALA A 143 20.21 16.97 7.31
C ALA A 143 18.99 16.19 6.76
N ASP A 144 18.26 15.45 7.60
CA ASP A 144 17.07 14.70 7.23
C ASP A 144 15.74 15.43 7.60
N GLU A 145 15.78 16.53 8.38
CA GLU A 145 14.56 17.20 8.89
C GLU A 145 14.21 18.56 8.24
N GLU A 146 15.11 19.18 7.46
CA GLU A 146 14.91 20.53 6.87
C GLU A 146 13.85 20.59 5.73
N GLY A 147 13.39 19.44 5.21
CA GLY A 147 12.49 19.36 4.06
C GLY A 147 10.99 19.52 4.36
N THR A 148 10.62 19.72 5.63
CA THR A 148 9.21 19.75 6.09
C THR A 148 8.78 21.13 6.58
N ALA A 149 9.61 22.16 6.38
CA ALA A 149 9.36 23.50 6.86
C ALA A 149 8.49 24.30 5.87
N LEU A 150 7.37 24.86 6.32
CA LEU A 150 6.61 25.92 5.64
C LEU A 150 6.98 27.24 6.30
N ARG A 151 7.59 28.15 5.53
CA ARG A 151 7.87 29.50 6.03
C ARG A 151 6.63 30.36 5.92
N VAL A 152 6.18 30.94 7.03
CA VAL A 152 4.99 31.80 7.06
C VAL A 152 5.38 33.25 7.30
N GLU A 153 4.89 34.12 6.41
CA GLU A 153 5.15 35.55 6.38
C GLU A 153 3.83 36.33 6.43
N THR A 154 3.83 37.48 7.08
CA THR A 154 2.66 38.37 7.11
C THR A 154 2.93 39.66 6.35
N ALA A 155 2.01 40.07 5.48
CA ALA A 155 2.15 41.30 4.70
C ALA A 155 0.82 42.06 4.61
N THR A 156 0.83 43.33 4.98
CA THR A 156 -0.33 44.25 4.86
C THR A 156 -0.68 44.59 3.41
N GLY A 157 0.23 44.33 2.46
CA GLY A 157 0.00 44.50 1.03
C GLY A 157 -0.97 43.49 0.41
N LEU A 158 -1.27 42.39 1.11
CA LEU A 158 -2.28 41.42 0.70
C LEU A 158 -3.66 41.79 1.25
N PRO A 159 -4.75 41.57 0.50
CA PRO A 159 -6.09 41.75 1.03
C PRO A 159 -6.39 40.68 2.09
N ARG A 160 -7.17 41.06 3.11
CA ARG A 160 -7.77 40.11 4.07
C ARG A 160 -8.56 39.03 3.34
N GLY A 161 -8.51 37.80 3.83
CA GLY A 161 -9.17 36.64 3.25
C GLY A 161 -8.41 35.98 2.10
N LEU A 162 -7.15 36.36 1.84
CA LEU A 162 -6.27 35.74 0.84
C LEU A 162 -4.90 35.37 1.44
N ALA A 163 -4.46 34.15 1.16
CA ALA A 163 -3.08 33.72 1.37
C ALA A 163 -2.46 33.29 0.03
N LEU A 164 -1.24 33.75 -0.22
CA LEU A 164 -0.43 33.32 -1.37
C LEU A 164 0.58 32.28 -0.90
N LEU A 165 0.75 31.21 -1.66
CA LEU A 165 1.78 30.21 -1.40
C LEU A 165 2.68 30.06 -2.61
N ASP A 166 3.97 30.28 -2.42
CA ASP A 166 5.01 30.01 -3.42
C ASP A 166 5.41 28.53 -3.33
N ALA A 167 5.01 27.74 -4.33
CA ALA A 167 5.30 26.32 -4.37
C ALA A 167 6.64 26.03 -5.07
N PRO A 168 7.33 24.93 -4.70
CA PRO A 168 8.50 24.46 -5.42
C PRO A 168 8.21 24.19 -6.91
N ASP A 169 9.28 24.09 -7.69
CA ASP A 169 9.18 23.79 -9.12
C ASP A 169 8.55 22.41 -9.37
N ILE A 170 7.51 22.38 -10.20
CA ILE A 170 6.78 21.17 -10.60
C ILE A 170 7.64 20.20 -11.45
N ASP A 171 8.64 20.73 -12.13
CA ASP A 171 9.60 20.02 -12.99
C ASP A 171 10.99 19.92 -12.34
N SER A 172 11.08 20.07 -11.01
CA SER A 172 12.32 19.89 -10.26
C SER A 172 12.94 18.51 -10.52
N LEU A 173 14.26 18.46 -10.59
CA LEU A 173 15.02 17.20 -10.62
C LEU A 173 14.97 16.48 -9.27
N VAL A 174 14.68 17.20 -8.19
CA VAL A 174 14.53 16.65 -6.85
C VAL A 174 13.12 16.08 -6.68
N VAL A 175 13.02 14.76 -6.51
CA VAL A 175 11.74 14.03 -6.40
C VAL A 175 10.87 14.61 -5.27
N ARG A 176 11.47 14.89 -4.11
CA ARG A 176 10.77 15.46 -2.95
C ARG A 176 10.06 16.77 -3.29
N ASN A 177 10.72 17.68 -4.00
CA ASN A 177 10.15 18.98 -4.38
C ASN A 177 8.94 18.81 -5.30
N ARG A 178 8.98 17.83 -6.22
CA ARG A 178 7.83 17.54 -7.09
C ARG A 178 6.64 16.99 -6.31
N VAL A 179 6.89 16.12 -5.32
CA VAL A 179 5.85 15.59 -4.43
C VAL A 179 5.24 16.72 -3.61
N LEU A 180 6.08 17.55 -2.98
CA LEU A 180 5.65 18.70 -2.19
C LEU A 180 4.85 19.71 -3.04
N ALA A 181 5.30 20.02 -4.26
CA ALA A 181 4.55 20.89 -5.16
C ALA A 181 3.17 20.31 -5.52
N ALA A 182 3.06 18.99 -5.72
CA ALA A 182 1.78 18.34 -5.98
C ALA A 182 0.85 18.38 -4.77
N GLU A 183 1.36 18.15 -3.55
CA GLU A 183 0.60 18.25 -2.29
C GLU A 183 0.06 19.66 -2.08
N LEU A 184 0.92 20.68 -2.22
CA LEU A 184 0.56 22.09 -2.07
C LEU A 184 -0.52 22.49 -3.07
N ILE A 185 -0.38 22.09 -4.34
CA ILE A 185 -1.37 22.36 -5.38
C ILE A 185 -2.72 21.71 -5.02
N CYS A 186 -2.73 20.50 -4.47
CA CYS A 186 -3.97 19.83 -4.06
C CYS A 186 -4.67 20.51 -2.88
N ALA A 187 -3.95 21.25 -2.05
CA ALA A 187 -4.50 22.02 -0.94
C ALA A 187 -5.07 23.41 -1.34
N ALA A 188 -4.87 23.85 -2.58
CA ALA A 188 -5.20 25.20 -3.01
C ALA A 188 -6.68 25.38 -3.39
N ASP A 189 -7.27 26.51 -3.00
CA ASP A 189 -8.56 26.95 -3.54
C ASP A 189 -8.42 27.52 -4.95
N ILE A 190 -7.30 28.23 -5.18
CA ILE A 190 -6.96 28.88 -6.44
C ILE A 190 -5.61 28.38 -6.92
N TRP A 191 -5.58 27.89 -8.15
CA TRP A 191 -4.35 27.41 -8.78
C TRP A 191 -3.84 28.49 -9.71
N VAL A 192 -2.68 29.07 -9.41
CA VAL A 192 -2.03 30.06 -10.28
C VAL A 192 -0.88 29.38 -11.00
N MET A 193 -1.11 28.97 -12.25
CA MET A 193 -0.09 28.36 -13.10
C MET A 193 0.72 29.42 -13.80
N VAL A 194 2.01 29.51 -13.49
CA VAL A 194 2.97 30.43 -14.12
C VAL A 194 3.81 29.67 -15.14
N THR A 195 3.84 30.18 -16.36
CA THR A 195 4.66 29.65 -17.46
C THR A 195 5.29 30.79 -18.25
N THR A 196 6.33 30.52 -19.04
CA THR A 196 6.99 31.53 -19.88
C THR A 196 6.60 31.42 -21.35
N ALA A 197 6.91 32.45 -22.14
CA ALA A 197 6.74 32.44 -23.60
C ALA A 197 7.50 31.31 -24.32
N SER A 198 8.55 30.75 -23.70
CA SER A 198 9.33 29.64 -24.27
C SER A 198 8.86 28.25 -23.80
N ARG A 199 8.10 28.16 -22.70
CA ARG A 199 7.71 26.89 -22.05
C ARG A 199 6.20 26.66 -21.95
N TYR A 200 5.37 27.55 -22.48
CA TYR A 200 3.90 27.43 -22.40
C TYR A 200 3.34 26.16 -23.06
N ALA A 201 4.13 25.46 -23.89
CA ALA A 201 3.74 24.21 -24.55
C ALA A 201 4.31 22.95 -23.86
N ASP A 202 5.03 23.09 -22.74
CA ASP A 202 5.70 21.96 -22.06
C ASP A 202 4.72 20.97 -21.43
N ALA A 203 4.98 19.68 -21.59
CA ALA A 203 4.03 18.63 -21.18
C ALA A 203 3.70 18.61 -19.68
N VAL A 204 4.65 18.97 -18.81
CA VAL A 204 4.49 18.87 -17.34
C VAL A 204 3.44 19.86 -16.80
N PRO A 205 3.54 21.18 -17.05
CA PRO A 205 2.46 22.13 -16.72
C PRO A 205 1.09 21.70 -17.27
N TRP A 206 1.04 21.20 -18.51
CA TRP A 206 -0.22 20.76 -19.14
C TRP A 206 -0.85 19.54 -18.47
N HIS A 207 -0.06 18.66 -17.84
CA HIS A 207 -0.61 17.58 -17.03
C HIS A 207 -1.35 18.13 -15.82
N LEU A 208 -0.74 19.06 -15.07
CA LEU A 208 -1.35 19.70 -13.90
C LEU A 208 -2.60 20.52 -14.28
N LEU A 209 -2.59 21.22 -15.42
CA LEU A 209 -3.77 21.95 -15.89
C LEU A 209 -4.97 21.02 -16.15
N ARG A 210 -4.72 19.80 -16.66
CA ARG A 210 -5.77 18.79 -16.82
C ARG A 210 -6.24 18.25 -15.47
N THR A 211 -5.33 17.99 -14.54
CA THR A 211 -5.67 17.60 -13.17
C THR A 211 -6.52 18.66 -12.47
N ALA A 212 -6.19 19.95 -12.62
CA ALA A 212 -6.98 21.07 -12.11
C ALA A 212 -8.41 21.06 -12.65
N LYS A 213 -8.55 20.76 -13.95
CA LYS A 213 -9.84 20.64 -14.64
C LYS A 213 -10.66 19.47 -14.10
N GLU A 214 -10.02 18.32 -13.90
CA GLU A 214 -10.66 17.12 -13.33
C GLU A 214 -11.21 17.40 -11.93
N TYR A 215 -10.51 18.20 -11.12
CA TYR A 215 -10.97 18.62 -9.79
C TYR A 215 -11.89 19.85 -9.81
N ASN A 216 -12.20 20.37 -11.00
CA ASN A 216 -12.96 21.60 -11.21
C ASN A 216 -12.43 22.79 -10.39
N ALA A 217 -11.13 22.83 -10.12
CA ALA A 217 -10.48 23.84 -9.29
C ALA A 217 -10.51 25.22 -9.96
N SER A 218 -10.47 26.30 -9.17
CA SER A 218 -10.38 27.66 -9.69
C SER A 218 -8.98 27.94 -10.24
N LEU A 219 -8.78 27.66 -11.52
CA LEU A 219 -7.52 27.83 -12.22
C LEU A 219 -7.36 29.24 -12.79
N VAL A 220 -6.13 29.76 -12.74
CA VAL A 220 -5.65 30.99 -13.40
C VAL A 220 -4.32 30.69 -14.05
N THR A 221 -4.09 31.24 -15.25
CA THR A 221 -2.80 31.11 -15.95
C THR A 221 -2.11 32.46 -16.08
N VAL A 222 -0.80 32.47 -15.84
CA VAL A 222 0.06 33.63 -15.98
C VAL A 222 1.17 33.28 -16.97
N LEU A 223 1.21 34.01 -18.07
CA LEU A 223 2.27 33.93 -19.06
C LEU A 223 3.29 35.04 -18.76
N ASP A 224 4.40 34.65 -18.13
CA ASP A 224 5.47 35.55 -17.71
C ASP A 224 6.55 35.72 -18.80
N ARG A 225 7.28 36.84 -18.73
CA ARG A 225 8.41 37.19 -19.61
C ARG A 225 8.08 37.06 -21.10
N VAL A 226 7.00 37.71 -21.53
CA VAL A 226 6.63 37.68 -22.95
C VAL A 226 7.30 38.85 -23.69
N PRO A 227 8.13 38.59 -24.72
CA PRO A 227 8.77 39.67 -25.45
C PRO A 227 7.73 40.56 -26.14
N HIS A 228 7.86 41.89 -25.98
CA HIS A 228 6.88 42.86 -26.45
C HIS A 228 6.44 42.69 -27.92
N GLN A 229 7.36 42.25 -28.78
CA GLN A 229 7.12 42.07 -30.21
C GLN A 229 6.13 40.92 -30.52
N VAL A 230 6.04 39.91 -29.65
CA VAL A 230 5.27 38.67 -29.90
C VAL A 230 4.14 38.44 -28.90
N ILE A 231 3.86 39.41 -28.00
CA ILE A 231 2.81 39.28 -26.96
C ILE A 231 1.48 38.83 -27.55
N ALA A 232 1.03 39.49 -28.63
CA ALA A 232 -0.26 39.18 -29.25
C ALA A 232 -0.29 37.77 -29.85
N GLU A 233 0.81 37.34 -30.47
CA GLU A 233 0.90 36.03 -31.13
C GLU A 233 0.96 34.90 -30.11
N VAL A 234 1.85 34.98 -29.12
CA VAL A 234 2.02 33.96 -28.09
C VAL A 234 0.76 33.86 -27.22
N SER A 235 0.16 34.98 -26.82
CA SER A 235 -1.09 34.97 -26.03
C SER A 235 -2.26 34.37 -26.81
N ARG A 236 -2.35 34.64 -28.13
CA ARG A 236 -3.35 34.01 -29.01
C ARG A 236 -3.12 32.51 -29.15
N GLN A 237 -1.88 32.08 -29.39
CA GLN A 237 -1.54 30.67 -29.55
C GLN A 237 -1.78 29.88 -28.25
N TYR A 238 -1.34 30.41 -27.11
CA TYR A 238 -1.58 29.80 -25.81
C TYR A 238 -3.09 29.70 -25.51
N GLY A 239 -3.86 30.72 -25.88
CA GLY A 239 -5.33 30.68 -25.81
C GLY A 239 -5.95 29.57 -26.64
N ALA A 240 -5.50 29.40 -27.88
CA ALA A 240 -5.97 28.33 -28.75
C ALA A 240 -5.67 26.94 -28.16
N LEU A 241 -4.50 26.76 -27.55
CA LEU A 241 -4.16 25.51 -26.85
C LEU A 241 -5.06 25.26 -25.64
N LEU A 242 -5.34 26.30 -24.84
CA LEU A 242 -6.23 26.18 -23.68
C LEU A 242 -7.65 25.84 -24.12
N THR A 243 -8.17 26.49 -25.15
CA THR A 243 -9.48 26.16 -25.73
C THR A 243 -9.53 24.72 -26.24
N LYS A 244 -8.47 24.24 -26.92
CA LYS A 244 -8.38 22.85 -27.39
C LYS A 244 -8.37 21.83 -26.23
N ALA A 245 -7.79 22.20 -25.09
CA ALA A 245 -7.84 21.40 -23.87
C ALA A 245 -9.16 21.54 -23.08
N GLY A 246 -10.08 22.39 -23.54
CA GLY A 246 -11.34 22.72 -22.87
C GLY A 246 -11.14 23.56 -21.60
N LEU A 247 -10.12 24.40 -21.58
CA LEU A 247 -9.77 25.39 -20.55
C LEU A 247 -9.87 26.83 -21.09
N GLY A 248 -10.66 27.05 -22.14
CA GLY A 248 -10.75 28.36 -22.81
C GLY A 248 -11.33 29.48 -21.92
N GLU A 249 -12.13 29.13 -20.92
CA GLU A 249 -12.76 30.08 -19.98
C GLU A 249 -11.84 30.49 -18.82
N VAL A 250 -10.67 29.83 -18.69
CA VAL A 250 -9.71 30.12 -17.61
C VAL A 250 -9.15 31.53 -17.78
N PRO A 251 -9.13 32.38 -16.73
CA PRO A 251 -8.50 33.69 -16.78
C PRO A 251 -7.01 33.57 -17.13
N ARG A 252 -6.57 34.44 -18.06
CA ARG A 252 -5.20 34.45 -18.59
C ARG A 252 -4.62 35.84 -18.43
N PHE A 253 -3.50 35.93 -17.73
CA PHE A 253 -2.77 37.17 -17.54
C PHE A 253 -1.43 37.07 -18.26
N THR A 254 -0.99 38.16 -18.88
CA THR A 254 0.29 38.21 -19.60
C THR A 254 1.14 39.30 -18.99
N ILE A 255 2.33 38.93 -18.55
CA ILE A 255 3.33 39.84 -18.00
C ILE A 255 4.40 40.02 -19.08
N PRO A 256 4.60 41.25 -19.59
CA PRO A 256 5.63 41.51 -20.58
C PRO A 256 7.03 41.31 -19.98
N GLU A 257 7.99 40.94 -20.81
CA GLU A 257 9.40 40.96 -20.45
C GLU A 257 9.84 42.42 -20.26
N LEU A 258 10.24 42.76 -19.04
CA LEU A 258 10.63 44.10 -18.64
C LEU A 258 12.12 44.13 -18.26
N PRO A 259 12.85 45.21 -18.59
CA PRO A 259 14.23 45.35 -18.17
C PRO A 259 14.33 45.39 -16.64
N GLU A 260 15.43 44.89 -16.06
CA GLU A 260 15.65 44.85 -14.60
C GLU A 260 15.52 46.25 -13.94
N SER A 261 15.78 47.31 -14.71
CA SER A 261 15.63 48.71 -14.32
C SER A 261 14.18 49.15 -14.10
N ALA A 262 13.20 48.47 -14.72
CA ALA A 262 11.78 48.86 -14.67
C ALA A 262 11.18 48.70 -13.26
N GLY A 263 11.75 47.83 -12.42
CA GLY A 263 11.39 47.64 -11.02
C GLY A 263 12.07 48.59 -10.04
N GLY A 264 12.71 49.67 -10.52
CA GLY A 264 13.46 50.60 -9.68
C GLY A 264 14.68 49.95 -8.98
N GLY A 265 15.29 48.92 -9.59
CA GLY A 265 16.43 48.20 -9.02
C GLY A 265 16.09 47.24 -7.86
N SER A 266 14.82 47.18 -7.45
CA SER A 266 14.35 46.32 -6.35
C SER A 266 14.10 44.87 -6.75
N GLY A 267 14.27 44.48 -8.02
CA GLY A 267 13.98 43.13 -8.52
C GLY A 267 12.49 42.74 -8.49
N LEU A 268 11.60 43.71 -8.24
CA LEU A 268 10.14 43.56 -8.31
C LEU A 268 9.61 43.97 -9.68
N LEU A 269 8.50 43.37 -10.12
CA LEU A 269 7.77 43.81 -11.30
C LEU A 269 7.01 45.11 -11.01
N PRO A 270 6.87 46.02 -11.98
CA PRO A 270 6.04 47.22 -11.84
C PRO A 270 4.62 46.86 -11.41
N THR A 271 4.05 47.68 -10.53
CA THR A 271 2.69 47.48 -10.00
C THR A 271 1.63 47.44 -11.11
N THR A 272 1.87 48.10 -12.25
CA THR A 272 1.01 48.08 -13.44
C THR A 272 1.00 46.72 -14.15
N ALA A 273 2.12 46.00 -14.17
CA ALA A 273 2.23 44.70 -14.85
C ALA A 273 1.45 43.61 -14.10
N VAL A 274 1.46 43.63 -12.77
CA VAL A 274 0.75 42.67 -11.91
C VAL A 274 -0.65 43.14 -11.49
N ALA A 275 -1.03 44.39 -11.80
CA ALA A 275 -2.31 44.97 -11.40
C ALA A 275 -3.54 44.13 -11.81
N PRO A 276 -3.64 43.58 -13.04
CA PRO A 276 -4.80 42.79 -13.45
C PRO A 276 -4.96 41.51 -12.62
N LEU A 277 -3.85 40.79 -12.37
CA LEU A 277 -3.85 39.57 -11.57
C LEU A 277 -4.19 39.88 -10.11
N ARG A 278 -3.58 40.93 -9.55
CA ARG A 278 -3.88 41.38 -8.19
C ARG A 278 -5.34 41.77 -8.03
N ALA A 279 -5.90 42.55 -8.97
CA ALA A 279 -7.31 42.95 -8.94
C ALA A 279 -8.25 41.74 -8.98
N TRP A 280 -7.93 40.73 -9.80
CA TRP A 280 -8.71 39.50 -9.86
C TRP A 280 -8.66 38.70 -8.55
N LEU A 281 -7.47 38.53 -7.96
CA LEU A 281 -7.29 37.84 -6.68
C LEU A 281 -8.00 38.58 -5.54
N THR A 282 -7.86 39.90 -5.48
CA THR A 282 -8.55 40.75 -4.49
C THR A 282 -10.07 40.65 -4.63
N HIS A 283 -10.60 40.69 -5.86
CA HIS A 283 -12.04 40.52 -6.09
C HIS A 283 -12.53 39.15 -5.61
N ARG A 284 -11.79 38.07 -5.89
CA ARG A 284 -12.12 36.71 -5.43
C ARG A 284 -12.10 36.57 -3.91
N ALA A 285 -11.20 37.27 -3.23
CA ALA A 285 -11.09 37.23 -1.77
C ALA A 285 -12.14 38.09 -1.05
N GLN A 286 -12.43 39.27 -1.59
CA GLN A 286 -13.31 40.27 -0.94
C GLN A 286 -14.80 40.09 -1.26
N ASP A 287 -15.15 39.55 -2.44
CA ASP A 287 -16.55 39.28 -2.79
C ASP A 287 -17.00 37.94 -2.17
N PRO A 288 -17.96 37.95 -1.22
CA PRO A 288 -18.45 36.73 -0.58
C PRO A 288 -19.02 35.72 -1.58
N ALA A 289 -19.69 36.17 -2.64
CA ALA A 289 -20.27 35.29 -3.65
C ALA A 289 -19.17 34.65 -4.51
N ALA A 290 -18.18 35.45 -4.93
CA ALA A 290 -17.06 34.94 -5.73
C ALA A 290 -16.16 33.98 -4.93
N ARG A 291 -16.00 34.23 -3.63
CA ARG A 291 -15.30 33.35 -2.68
C ARG A 291 -16.04 32.02 -2.49
N GLN A 292 -17.34 32.08 -2.16
CA GLN A 292 -18.17 30.88 -2.01
C GLN A 292 -18.23 30.06 -3.31
N GLN A 293 -18.27 30.73 -4.46
CA GLN A 293 -18.20 30.06 -5.76
C GLN A 293 -16.87 29.32 -5.94
N ALA A 294 -15.72 29.94 -5.64
CA ALA A 294 -14.41 29.31 -5.79
C ALA A 294 -14.27 28.08 -4.88
N VAL A 295 -14.57 28.24 -3.58
CA VAL A 295 -14.50 27.14 -2.60
C VAL A 295 -15.51 26.04 -2.92
N GLY A 296 -16.77 26.40 -3.17
CA GLY A 296 -17.84 25.45 -3.45
C GLY A 296 -17.61 24.67 -4.73
N ARG A 297 -17.07 25.31 -5.77
CA ARG A 297 -16.74 24.66 -7.05
C ARG A 297 -15.62 23.65 -6.89
N THR A 298 -14.52 24.01 -6.21
CA THR A 298 -13.40 23.10 -5.96
C THR A 298 -13.85 21.97 -5.04
N ALA A 299 -14.52 22.25 -3.91
CA ALA A 299 -15.02 21.21 -3.00
C ALA A 299 -15.99 20.23 -3.68
N THR A 300 -16.92 20.74 -4.50
CA THR A 300 -17.85 19.89 -5.27
C THR A 300 -17.09 19.07 -6.31
N GLY A 301 -16.12 19.65 -7.01
CA GLY A 301 -15.30 18.92 -7.99
C GLY A 301 -14.45 17.82 -7.36
N VAL A 302 -13.90 18.07 -6.16
CA VAL A 302 -13.24 17.00 -5.39
C VAL A 302 -14.22 15.90 -5.04
N ILE A 303 -15.39 16.23 -4.50
CA ILE A 303 -16.42 15.25 -4.15
C ILE A 303 -16.87 14.44 -5.37
N ASP A 304 -17.12 15.10 -6.51
CA ASP A 304 -17.49 14.44 -7.77
C ASP A 304 -16.39 13.49 -8.26
N SER A 305 -15.11 13.85 -8.07
CA SER A 305 -14.00 12.99 -8.45
C SER A 305 -13.90 11.71 -7.60
N LEU A 306 -14.51 11.67 -6.41
CA LEU A 306 -14.58 10.46 -5.57
C LEU A 306 -15.44 9.39 -6.24
N ASP A 307 -16.47 9.78 -7.00
CA ASP A 307 -17.38 8.83 -7.68
C ASP A 307 -16.67 7.94 -8.70
N VAL A 308 -15.53 8.39 -9.23
CA VAL A 308 -14.70 7.62 -10.18
C VAL A 308 -13.54 6.91 -9.47
N ARG A 309 -12.85 7.60 -8.55
CA ARG A 309 -11.63 7.06 -7.91
C ARG A 309 -11.95 6.01 -6.86
N MET A 310 -13.06 6.15 -6.13
CA MET A 310 -13.43 5.20 -5.07
C MET A 310 -13.79 3.81 -5.63
N PRO A 311 -14.63 3.67 -6.68
CA PRO A 311 -14.86 2.37 -7.30
C PRO A 311 -13.60 1.76 -7.90
N ALA A 312 -12.70 2.57 -8.46
CA ALA A 312 -11.42 2.09 -8.98
C ALA A 312 -10.52 1.53 -7.86
N LEU A 313 -10.44 2.20 -6.71
CA LEU A 313 -9.72 1.72 -5.54
C LEU A 313 -10.36 0.44 -4.97
N ALA A 314 -11.69 0.41 -4.84
CA ALA A 314 -12.43 -0.77 -4.39
C ALA A 314 -12.22 -1.96 -5.34
N GLY A 315 -12.17 -1.73 -6.66
CA GLY A 315 -11.84 -2.76 -7.65
C GLY A 315 -10.41 -3.29 -7.51
N ALA A 316 -9.45 -2.44 -7.14
CA ALA A 316 -8.09 -2.88 -6.85
C ALA A 316 -8.02 -3.74 -5.58
N VAL A 317 -8.76 -3.39 -4.52
CA VAL A 317 -8.90 -4.22 -3.31
C VAL A 317 -9.53 -5.57 -3.64
N ALA A 318 -10.62 -5.58 -4.43
CA ALA A 318 -11.25 -6.81 -4.89
C ALA A 318 -10.27 -7.71 -5.66
N ALA A 319 -9.42 -7.12 -6.50
CA ALA A 319 -8.40 -7.86 -7.24
C ALA A 319 -7.32 -8.47 -6.32
N GLN A 320 -6.93 -7.76 -5.24
CA GLN A 320 -6.03 -8.29 -4.21
C GLN A 320 -6.65 -9.48 -3.49
N TYR A 321 -7.89 -9.34 -3.03
CA TYR A 321 -8.61 -10.43 -2.35
C TYR A 321 -8.79 -11.65 -3.25
N ALA A 322 -9.23 -11.44 -4.50
CA ALA A 322 -9.37 -12.52 -5.47
C ALA A 322 -8.03 -13.23 -5.74
N ALA A 323 -6.91 -12.48 -5.77
CA ALA A 323 -5.59 -13.07 -5.91
C ALA A 323 -5.17 -13.87 -4.67
N ALA A 324 -5.40 -13.35 -3.46
CA ALA A 324 -5.13 -14.06 -2.21
C ALA A 324 -5.92 -15.38 -2.11
N VAL A 325 -7.21 -15.37 -2.48
CA VAL A 325 -8.06 -16.57 -2.53
C VAL A 325 -7.51 -17.59 -3.55
N ARG A 326 -7.09 -17.14 -4.75
CA ARG A 326 -6.46 -18.04 -5.74
C ARG A 326 -5.18 -18.67 -5.22
N LEU A 327 -4.30 -17.88 -4.58
CA LEU A 327 -3.02 -18.38 -4.04
C LEU A 327 -3.25 -19.40 -2.92
N THR A 328 -4.19 -19.11 -2.02
CA THR A 328 -4.62 -20.00 -0.92
C THR A 328 -5.19 -21.31 -1.48
N GLY A 329 -6.13 -21.22 -2.43
CA GLY A 329 -6.74 -22.39 -3.06
C GLY A 329 -5.73 -23.30 -3.76
N VAL A 330 -4.66 -22.76 -4.36
CA VAL A 330 -3.58 -23.56 -4.94
C VAL A 330 -2.85 -24.41 -3.89
N VAL A 331 -2.59 -23.85 -2.70
CA VAL A 331 -1.94 -24.56 -1.59
C VAL A 331 -2.86 -25.66 -1.06
N GLU A 332 -4.13 -25.32 -0.79
CA GLU A 332 -5.12 -26.27 -0.31
C GLU A 332 -5.32 -27.44 -1.29
N ASP A 333 -5.45 -27.14 -2.59
CA ASP A 333 -5.59 -28.14 -3.64
C ASP A 333 -4.37 -29.05 -3.75
N ALA A 334 -3.16 -28.50 -3.66
CA ALA A 334 -1.92 -29.28 -3.74
C ALA A 334 -1.81 -30.28 -2.57
N TYR A 335 -1.99 -29.80 -1.34
CA TYR A 335 -1.96 -30.64 -0.15
C TYR A 335 -3.13 -31.65 -0.10
N GLY A 336 -4.33 -31.24 -0.54
CA GLY A 336 -5.49 -32.14 -0.65
C GLY A 336 -5.26 -33.29 -1.65
N LYS A 337 -4.69 -32.99 -2.83
CA LYS A 337 -4.36 -33.99 -3.86
C LYS A 337 -3.28 -34.97 -3.35
N GLU A 338 -2.20 -34.46 -2.77
CA GLU A 338 -1.12 -35.31 -2.26
C GLU A 338 -1.55 -36.11 -1.02
N GLY A 339 -2.40 -35.56 -0.15
CA GLY A 339 -3.00 -36.31 0.96
C GLY A 339 -3.85 -37.50 0.48
N ALA A 340 -4.69 -37.28 -0.53
CA ALA A 340 -5.46 -38.37 -1.15
C ALA A 340 -4.55 -39.42 -1.83
N ARG A 341 -3.43 -38.98 -2.42
CA ARG A 341 -2.43 -39.85 -3.05
C ARG A 341 -1.69 -40.71 -2.04
N VAL A 342 -1.25 -40.13 -0.92
CA VAL A 342 -0.60 -40.84 0.21
C VAL A 342 -1.51 -41.92 0.75
N ARG A 343 -2.77 -41.58 1.07
CA ARG A 343 -3.75 -42.55 1.57
C ARG A 343 -3.99 -43.70 0.58
N ARG A 344 -4.05 -43.40 -0.72
CA ARG A 344 -4.17 -44.43 -1.77
C ARG A 344 -2.92 -45.32 -1.86
N ARG A 345 -1.72 -44.75 -1.73
CA ARG A 345 -0.46 -45.50 -1.71
C ARG A 345 -0.40 -46.42 -0.49
N LEU A 346 -0.73 -45.95 0.70
CA LEU A 346 -0.77 -46.75 1.93
C LEU A 346 -1.77 -47.91 1.82
N LYS A 347 -3.00 -47.67 1.34
CA LYS A 347 -3.98 -48.73 1.09
C LYS A 347 -3.47 -49.82 0.13
N ASN A 348 -2.60 -49.45 -0.81
CA ASN A 348 -1.98 -50.38 -1.77
C ASN A 348 -0.67 -51.04 -1.27
N GLY A 349 -0.24 -50.75 -0.04
CA GLY A 349 1.02 -51.26 0.53
C GLY A 349 2.26 -50.52 0.02
N GLY A 350 2.12 -49.22 -0.24
CA GLY A 350 3.20 -48.35 -0.72
C GLY A 350 4.35 -48.16 0.26
N ALA A 351 4.09 -48.30 1.57
CA ALA A 351 5.11 -48.26 2.62
C ALA A 351 5.91 -49.58 2.75
N LEU A 352 5.42 -50.68 2.17
CA LEU A 352 6.23 -51.89 1.98
C LEU A 352 6.95 -51.83 0.63
N ALA A 353 7.92 -50.92 0.55
CA ALA A 353 8.81 -50.75 -0.59
C ALA A 353 10.27 -50.68 -0.11
N GLY A 354 11.22 -51.02 -0.99
CA GLY A 354 12.65 -50.99 -0.67
C GLY A 354 13.00 -51.87 0.54
N ASP A 355 13.72 -51.29 1.49
CA ASP A 355 14.23 -51.99 2.69
C ASP A 355 13.11 -52.57 3.56
N ALA A 356 12.02 -51.81 3.81
CA ALA A 356 10.87 -52.28 4.57
C ALA A 356 10.27 -53.58 4.00
N ARG A 357 10.27 -53.72 2.66
CA ARG A 357 9.80 -54.95 2.00
C ARG A 357 10.78 -56.11 2.18
N THR A 358 12.08 -55.82 2.16
CA THR A 358 13.13 -56.83 2.37
C THR A 358 13.08 -57.36 3.80
N ARG A 359 13.04 -56.46 4.79
CA ARG A 359 12.90 -56.80 6.22
C ARG A 359 11.61 -57.57 6.50
N TRP A 360 10.48 -57.15 5.94
CA TRP A 360 9.20 -57.88 6.09
C TRP A 360 9.25 -59.30 5.52
N ARG A 361 9.91 -59.52 4.38
CA ARG A 361 10.06 -60.87 3.79
C ARG A 361 11.01 -61.76 4.57
N GLY A 362 12.01 -61.17 5.23
CA GLY A 362 12.95 -61.88 6.09
C GLY A 362 12.35 -62.26 7.44
N TYR A 363 11.32 -61.55 7.90
CA TYR A 363 10.66 -61.79 9.18
C TYR A 363 9.87 -63.11 9.21
N PRO A 364 9.95 -63.92 10.29
CA PRO A 364 10.73 -63.74 11.52
C PRO A 364 12.13 -64.39 11.51
N LEU A 365 12.56 -64.98 10.39
CA LEU A 365 13.77 -65.82 10.31
C LEU A 365 15.09 -65.02 10.24
N TYR A 366 15.07 -63.87 9.58
CA TYR A 366 16.26 -63.08 9.23
C TYR A 366 16.13 -61.60 9.62
N SER A 367 15.03 -61.19 10.24
CA SER A 367 14.81 -59.81 10.68
C SER A 367 14.07 -59.79 12.00
N THR A 368 14.48 -58.91 12.90
CA THR A 368 13.83 -58.76 14.21
C THR A 368 12.55 -57.91 14.08
N PRO A 369 11.62 -57.97 15.06
CA PRO A 369 10.47 -57.08 15.10
C PRO A 369 10.86 -55.59 15.05
N GLU A 370 11.90 -55.21 15.79
CA GLU A 370 12.43 -53.85 15.84
C GLU A 370 12.93 -53.38 14.46
N GLU A 371 13.74 -54.19 13.77
CA GLU A 371 14.25 -53.86 12.43
C GLU A 371 13.12 -53.68 11.40
N VAL A 372 12.06 -54.49 11.50
CA VAL A 372 10.88 -54.37 10.62
C VAL A 372 10.12 -53.08 10.93
N LEU A 373 9.92 -52.77 12.21
CA LEU A 373 9.23 -51.56 12.65
C LEU A 373 10.01 -50.32 12.25
N ASP A 374 11.33 -50.29 12.45
CA ASP A 374 12.23 -49.21 12.02
C ASP A 374 12.12 -48.95 10.52
N ALA A 375 12.27 -50.00 9.70
CA ALA A 375 12.20 -49.86 8.26
C ALA A 375 10.82 -49.37 7.78
N LEU A 376 9.73 -49.77 8.45
CA LEU A 376 8.38 -49.29 8.17
C LEU A 376 8.18 -47.82 8.54
N VAL A 377 8.71 -47.40 9.69
CA VAL A 377 8.68 -46.02 10.19
C VAL A 377 9.48 -45.11 9.25
N GLU A 378 10.68 -45.52 8.84
CA GLU A 378 11.48 -44.80 7.86
C GLU A 378 10.78 -44.70 6.50
N SER A 379 10.16 -45.78 6.04
CA SER A 379 9.40 -45.76 4.78
C SER A 379 8.19 -44.84 4.84
N LEU A 380 7.48 -44.79 5.97
CA LEU A 380 6.36 -43.86 6.17
C LEU A 380 6.84 -42.40 6.18
N ALA A 381 7.95 -42.10 6.86
CA ALA A 381 8.54 -40.77 6.88
C ALA A 381 8.96 -40.34 5.46
N ALA A 382 9.65 -41.20 4.71
CA ALA A 382 10.06 -40.93 3.34
C ALA A 382 8.86 -40.71 2.40
N LEU A 383 7.77 -41.46 2.59
CA LEU A 383 6.55 -41.30 1.80
C LEU A 383 5.89 -39.93 2.06
N LEU A 384 5.87 -39.48 3.31
CA LEU A 384 5.36 -38.16 3.69
C LEU A 384 6.27 -37.03 3.19
N GLU A 385 7.59 -37.17 3.30
CA GLU A 385 8.56 -36.23 2.74
C GLU A 385 8.37 -36.05 1.23
N CYS A 386 8.21 -37.14 0.48
CA CYS A 386 7.92 -37.09 -0.95
C CYS A 386 6.59 -36.39 -1.26
N ALA A 387 5.56 -36.58 -0.43
CA ALA A 387 4.25 -35.95 -0.63
C ALA A 387 4.32 -34.43 -0.39
N VAL A 388 4.99 -34.01 0.68
CA VAL A 388 5.21 -32.57 0.97
C VAL A 388 6.05 -31.93 -0.13
N ALA A 389 7.14 -32.59 -0.56
CA ALA A 389 7.98 -32.08 -1.65
C ALA A 389 7.22 -31.97 -2.98
N ALA A 390 6.34 -32.95 -3.29
CA ALA A 390 5.51 -32.91 -4.49
C ALA A 390 4.46 -31.78 -4.44
N ALA A 391 3.84 -31.56 -3.27
CA ALA A 391 2.90 -30.46 -3.07
C ALA A 391 3.62 -29.10 -3.22
N ASP A 392 4.78 -28.93 -2.59
CA ASP A 392 5.58 -27.71 -2.66
C ASP A 392 6.03 -27.42 -4.11
N GLU A 393 6.38 -28.45 -4.89
CA GLU A 393 6.72 -28.28 -6.32
C GLU A 393 5.49 -27.90 -7.18
N GLN A 394 4.33 -28.47 -6.90
CA GLN A 394 3.07 -28.09 -7.58
C GLN A 394 2.70 -26.63 -7.28
N ILE A 395 2.88 -26.19 -6.03
CA ILE A 395 2.64 -24.81 -5.62
C ILE A 395 3.62 -23.90 -6.38
N ARG A 396 4.93 -24.20 -6.36
CA ARG A 396 5.97 -23.43 -7.08
C ARG A 396 5.67 -23.28 -8.56
N THR A 397 5.35 -24.38 -9.24
CA THR A 397 5.09 -24.38 -10.69
C THR A 397 3.86 -23.55 -11.06
N THR A 398 2.82 -23.60 -10.21
CA THR A 398 1.59 -22.82 -10.41
C THR A 398 1.81 -21.34 -10.10
N TRP A 399 2.44 -21.03 -8.97
CA TRP A 399 2.72 -19.66 -8.55
C TRP A 399 3.69 -18.92 -9.47
N ARG A 400 4.65 -19.58 -10.11
CA ARG A 400 5.50 -18.95 -11.14
C ARG A 400 4.71 -18.33 -12.31
N ARG A 401 3.48 -18.80 -12.55
CA ARG A 401 2.61 -18.28 -13.61
C ARG A 401 1.65 -17.19 -13.11
N GLU A 402 1.52 -17.01 -11.80
CA GLU A 402 0.62 -16.03 -11.20
C GLU A 402 1.40 -14.75 -10.83
N PRO A 403 1.06 -13.58 -11.40
CA PRO A 403 1.79 -12.34 -11.12
C PRO A 403 1.72 -11.94 -9.64
N ALA A 404 0.62 -12.28 -8.95
CA ALA A 404 0.44 -12.00 -7.53
C ALA A 404 1.48 -12.71 -6.64
N ALA A 405 2.00 -13.85 -7.08
CA ALA A 405 2.94 -14.64 -6.29
C ALA A 405 4.38 -14.10 -6.32
N ALA A 406 4.66 -13.05 -7.09
CA ALA A 406 6.01 -12.48 -7.20
C ALA A 406 6.58 -11.98 -5.86
N VAL A 407 5.72 -11.63 -4.88
CA VAL A 407 6.15 -11.28 -3.51
C VAL A 407 6.78 -12.47 -2.78
N PHE A 408 6.37 -13.70 -3.11
CA PHE A 408 6.86 -14.92 -2.50
C PHE A 408 8.05 -15.53 -3.25
N ALA A 409 8.78 -14.74 -4.05
CA ALA A 409 9.93 -15.20 -4.82
C ALA A 409 10.81 -16.14 -3.96
N PHE A 410 10.79 -17.42 -4.33
CA PHE A 410 11.15 -18.59 -3.51
C PHE A 410 12.64 -18.66 -3.06
N GLU A 411 13.41 -17.59 -3.25
CA GLU A 411 14.87 -17.58 -3.13
C GLU A 411 15.40 -16.88 -1.86
N ALA A 412 14.65 -15.99 -1.21
CA ALA A 412 15.14 -15.29 0.00
C ALA A 412 14.09 -15.01 1.09
N ALA A 413 13.02 -14.26 0.79
CA ALA A 413 12.13 -13.72 1.83
C ALA A 413 11.23 -14.77 2.53
N GLY A 414 10.84 -15.85 1.83
CA GLY A 414 10.01 -16.92 2.42
C GLY A 414 10.75 -17.87 3.38
N ARG A 415 12.09 -17.79 3.44
CA ARG A 415 12.91 -18.68 4.27
C ARG A 415 12.96 -18.25 5.74
N GLU A 416 12.88 -16.95 6.01
CA GLU A 416 13.07 -16.41 7.37
C GLU A 416 11.75 -16.23 8.15
N GLU A 417 10.63 -15.94 7.48
CA GLU A 417 9.39 -15.53 8.18
C GLU A 417 8.23 -16.55 8.22
N GLY A 418 8.27 -17.70 7.53
CA GLY A 418 7.17 -18.65 7.68
C GLY A 418 7.09 -19.77 6.67
N GLY A 419 7.38 -20.99 7.12
CA GLY A 419 6.88 -22.22 6.52
C GLY A 419 7.64 -22.79 5.33
N TRP A 420 8.45 -22.02 4.61
CA TRP A 420 9.28 -22.51 3.50
C TRP A 420 10.75 -22.71 3.90
N GLY A 421 10.97 -23.15 5.15
CA GLY A 421 12.30 -23.37 5.71
C GLY A 421 13.13 -24.46 5.01
N PRO A 422 14.38 -24.67 5.41
CA PRO A 422 15.26 -25.71 4.87
C PRO A 422 14.61 -27.08 4.84
N ALA A 423 14.94 -27.89 3.83
CA ALA A 423 14.42 -29.25 3.70
C ALA A 423 14.72 -30.13 4.94
N GLU A 424 15.81 -29.83 5.65
CA GLU A 424 16.21 -30.49 6.88
C GLU A 424 15.21 -30.26 8.02
N ASP A 425 14.66 -29.06 8.16
CA ASP A 425 13.67 -28.75 9.18
C ASP A 425 12.33 -29.46 8.91
N ILE A 426 11.94 -29.57 7.64
CA ILE A 426 10.74 -30.29 7.20
C ILE A 426 10.91 -31.78 7.53
N ARG A 427 12.03 -32.37 7.13
CA ARG A 427 12.38 -33.77 7.44
C ARG A 427 12.37 -34.01 8.95
N GLY A 428 12.99 -33.12 9.73
CA GLY A 428 13.03 -33.23 11.19
C GLY A 428 11.63 -33.27 11.83
N ARG A 429 10.72 -32.40 11.40
CA ARG A 429 9.33 -32.35 11.90
C ARG A 429 8.52 -33.59 11.52
N ILE A 430 8.64 -34.03 10.27
CA ILE A 430 7.97 -35.26 9.80
C ILE A 430 8.49 -36.45 10.61
N ALA A 431 9.81 -36.59 10.74
CA ALA A 431 10.44 -37.66 11.50
C ALA A 431 10.02 -37.65 12.98
N MET A 432 9.93 -36.48 13.62
CA MET A 432 9.42 -36.39 15.01
C MET A 432 7.97 -36.87 15.12
N THR A 433 7.10 -36.48 14.20
CA THR A 433 5.69 -36.88 14.23
C THR A 433 5.53 -38.38 14.00
N VAL A 434 6.29 -38.94 13.06
CA VAL A 434 6.29 -40.38 12.77
C VAL A 434 6.89 -41.20 13.93
N ARG A 435 7.93 -40.70 14.60
CA ARG A 435 8.46 -41.30 15.85
C ARG A 435 7.44 -41.28 16.97
N ARG A 436 6.70 -40.19 17.14
CA ARG A 436 5.60 -40.11 18.11
C ARG A 436 4.51 -41.13 17.80
N TRP A 437 4.16 -41.29 16.52
CA TRP A 437 3.22 -42.33 16.09
C TRP A 437 3.72 -43.74 16.42
N ARG A 438 5.00 -44.05 16.16
CA ARG A 438 5.61 -45.32 16.57
C ARG A 438 5.44 -45.56 18.07
N ARG A 439 5.78 -44.56 18.89
CA ARG A 439 5.71 -44.69 20.35
C ARG A 439 4.30 -45.00 20.84
N ILE A 440 3.30 -44.28 20.32
CA ILE A 440 1.89 -44.52 20.69
C ILE A 440 1.43 -45.91 20.20
N LEU A 441 1.93 -46.37 19.05
CA LEU A 441 1.62 -47.71 18.53
C LEU A 441 2.19 -48.83 19.41
N GLU A 442 3.42 -48.66 19.92
CA GLU A 442 4.03 -49.56 20.92
C GLU A 442 3.22 -49.57 22.23
N GLU A 443 2.82 -48.39 22.72
CA GLU A 443 1.99 -48.26 23.93
C GLU A 443 0.63 -48.97 23.76
N LEU A 444 -0.03 -48.83 22.59
CA LEU A 444 -1.26 -49.57 22.30
C LEU A 444 -1.06 -51.09 22.30
N ALA A 445 0.07 -51.57 21.74
CA ALA A 445 0.39 -52.99 21.73
C ALA A 445 0.61 -53.53 23.15
N GLU A 446 1.32 -52.78 24.00
CA GLU A 446 1.49 -53.11 25.42
C GLU A 446 0.16 -53.13 26.19
N GLU A 447 -0.69 -52.12 26.00
CA GLU A 447 -1.98 -52.02 26.68
C GLU A 447 -2.89 -53.21 26.39
N GLU A 448 -2.98 -53.63 25.13
CA GLU A 448 -3.83 -54.77 24.75
C GLU A 448 -3.26 -56.10 25.26
N LEU A 449 -1.93 -56.22 25.39
CA LEU A 449 -1.30 -57.40 26.01
C LEU A 449 -1.52 -57.45 27.52
N ARG A 450 -1.61 -56.31 28.20
CA ARG A 450 -1.95 -56.26 29.65
C ARG A 450 -3.37 -56.76 29.93
N LEU A 451 -4.26 -56.73 28.94
CA LEU A 451 -5.63 -57.26 29.03
C LEU A 451 -5.69 -58.79 28.84
N MET A 452 -4.59 -59.44 28.41
CA MET A 452 -4.50 -60.90 28.23
C MET A 452 -3.99 -61.60 29.49
N GLU A 453 -4.31 -62.88 29.66
CA GLU A 453 -3.79 -63.69 30.77
C GLU A 453 -2.26 -63.88 30.66
N ARG A 454 -1.53 -63.61 31.75
CA ARG A 454 -0.06 -63.49 31.79
C ARG A 454 0.74 -64.71 31.27
N ASN A 455 0.13 -65.89 31.17
CA ASN A 455 0.84 -67.14 30.82
C ASN A 455 0.92 -67.42 29.31
N THR A 456 0.28 -66.61 28.44
CA THR A 456 0.27 -66.79 26.97
C THR A 456 0.58 -65.52 26.19
N ALA A 457 0.96 -64.43 26.84
CA ALA A 457 1.17 -63.13 26.20
C ALA A 457 2.40 -63.16 25.24
N PRO A 458 2.22 -62.85 23.94
CA PRO A 458 3.34 -62.68 23.02
C PRO A 458 4.15 -61.41 23.35
N ASP A 459 5.36 -61.35 22.80
CA ASP A 459 6.25 -60.19 22.91
C ASP A 459 5.60 -58.90 22.35
N PRO A 460 5.56 -57.78 23.10
CA PRO A 460 4.96 -56.52 22.67
C PRO A 460 5.59 -55.93 21.41
N GLU A 461 6.90 -56.09 21.23
CA GLU A 461 7.59 -55.58 20.04
C GLU A 461 7.13 -56.31 18.78
N THR A 462 6.94 -57.63 18.88
CA THR A 462 6.34 -58.45 17.83
C THR A 462 4.92 -58.01 17.47
N VAL A 463 4.08 -57.72 18.47
CA VAL A 463 2.69 -57.25 18.24
C VAL A 463 2.69 -55.87 17.56
N ALA A 464 3.57 -54.96 18.00
CA ALA A 464 3.74 -53.64 17.39
C ALA A 464 4.21 -53.72 15.93
N ALA A 465 5.22 -54.56 15.64
CA ALA A 465 5.72 -54.75 14.28
C ALA A 465 4.66 -55.36 13.33
N LEU A 466 3.91 -56.37 13.80
CA LEU A 466 2.81 -56.98 13.03
C LEU A 466 1.65 -55.99 12.80
N LEU A 467 1.31 -55.18 13.80
CA LEU A 467 0.31 -54.11 13.68
C LEU A 467 0.76 -53.05 12.67
N ALA A 468 2.00 -52.57 12.76
CA ALA A 468 2.56 -51.61 11.81
C ALA A 468 2.56 -52.18 10.37
N ALA A 469 2.97 -53.43 10.19
CA ALA A 469 2.94 -54.12 8.90
C ALA A 469 1.51 -54.28 8.36
N ALA A 470 0.53 -54.57 9.22
CA ALA A 470 -0.88 -54.68 8.84
C ALA A 470 -1.49 -53.32 8.42
N LEU A 471 -1.08 -52.23 9.09
CA LEU A 471 -1.57 -50.87 8.79
C LEU A 471 -0.92 -50.27 7.54
N LEU A 472 0.40 -50.45 7.38
CA LEU A 472 1.19 -49.82 6.32
C LEU A 472 1.34 -50.71 5.07
N GLY A 473 1.23 -52.02 5.23
CA GLY A 473 1.43 -53.00 4.17
C GLY A 473 0.23 -53.23 3.27
N GLY A 474 -0.95 -52.73 3.62
CA GLY A 474 -2.16 -52.82 2.81
C GLY A 474 -2.42 -54.24 2.29
N ARG A 475 -2.62 -54.39 0.98
CA ARG A 475 -2.80 -55.72 0.35
C ARG A 475 -1.54 -56.60 0.37
N ARG A 476 -0.35 -56.04 0.56
CA ARG A 476 0.94 -56.76 0.46
C ARG A 476 1.36 -57.45 1.76
N ALA A 477 0.76 -57.09 2.89
CA ALA A 477 0.98 -57.74 4.19
C ALA A 477 -0.34 -58.21 4.82
N ARG A 478 -1.23 -58.82 4.02
CA ARG A 478 -2.45 -59.46 4.55
C ARG A 478 -2.14 -60.51 5.61
N THR A 479 -1.04 -61.24 5.41
CA THR A 479 -0.53 -62.24 6.34
C THR A 479 -0.14 -61.64 7.71
N ALA A 480 0.21 -60.35 7.79
CA ALA A 480 0.51 -59.69 9.07
C ALA A 480 -0.73 -59.61 9.97
N GLY A 481 -1.90 -59.31 9.38
CA GLY A 481 -3.16 -59.24 10.11
C GLY A 481 -3.64 -60.62 10.58
N GLU A 482 -3.40 -61.66 9.77
CA GLU A 482 -3.68 -63.05 10.14
C GLU A 482 -2.76 -63.51 11.29
N GLN A 483 -1.45 -63.25 11.18
CA GLN A 483 -0.48 -63.56 12.24
C GLN A 483 -0.73 -62.78 13.55
N LEU A 484 -1.23 -61.55 13.44
CA LEU A 484 -1.67 -60.78 14.61
C LEU A 484 -2.89 -61.45 15.26
N ALA A 485 -3.91 -61.84 14.48
CA ALA A 485 -5.11 -62.50 15.00
C ALA A 485 -4.83 -63.88 15.61
N GLU A 486 -3.85 -64.63 15.10
CA GLU A 486 -3.41 -65.91 15.67
C GLU A 486 -2.79 -65.73 17.07
N ARG A 487 -2.08 -64.61 17.31
CA ARG A 487 -1.33 -64.38 18.56
C ARG A 487 -2.15 -63.73 19.66
N ILE A 488 -3.00 -62.76 19.32
CA ILE A 488 -3.78 -61.98 20.30
C ILE A 488 -5.30 -62.19 20.21
N GLY A 489 -5.74 -63.10 19.33
CA GLY A 489 -7.14 -63.36 19.05
C GLY A 489 -7.76 -62.37 18.05
N ALA A 490 -8.77 -62.84 17.31
CA ALA A 490 -9.41 -62.06 16.25
C ALA A 490 -10.04 -60.74 16.73
N GLN A 491 -10.63 -60.73 17.93
CA GLN A 491 -11.24 -59.52 18.49
C GLN A 491 -10.19 -58.48 18.94
N GLY A 492 -9.08 -58.93 19.56
CA GLY A 492 -7.98 -58.05 19.94
C GLY A 492 -7.27 -57.45 18.74
N ALA A 493 -6.99 -58.28 17.72
CA ALA A 493 -6.38 -57.83 16.47
C ALA A 493 -7.25 -56.81 15.71
N LEU A 494 -8.57 -56.98 15.70
CA LEU A 494 -9.50 -56.03 15.07
C LEU A 494 -9.52 -54.69 15.82
N ARG A 495 -9.60 -54.70 17.16
CA ARG A 495 -9.55 -53.48 17.98
C ARG A 495 -8.24 -52.72 17.80
N LEU A 496 -7.09 -53.41 17.84
CA LEU A 496 -5.79 -52.79 17.60
C LEU A 496 -5.68 -52.18 16.21
N ARG A 497 -6.19 -52.88 15.19
CA ARG A 497 -6.16 -52.38 13.82
C ARG A 497 -7.05 -51.16 13.63
N ASP A 498 -8.21 -51.11 14.27
CA ASP A 498 -9.10 -49.94 14.21
C ASP A 498 -8.49 -48.74 14.95
N LYS A 499 -8.00 -48.93 16.18
CA LYS A 499 -7.29 -47.89 16.94
C LYS A 499 -6.03 -47.40 16.21
N GLY A 500 -5.21 -48.32 15.73
CA GLY A 500 -3.98 -48.02 14.98
C GLY A 500 -4.26 -47.34 13.63
N GLY A 501 -5.36 -47.71 12.96
CA GLY A 501 -5.81 -47.05 11.73
C GLY A 501 -6.28 -45.61 11.95
N ALA A 502 -6.97 -45.36 13.05
CA ALA A 502 -7.33 -44.00 13.47
C ALA A 502 -6.08 -43.17 13.81
N LEU A 503 -5.12 -43.74 14.55
CA LEU A 503 -3.85 -43.09 14.84
C LEU A 503 -3.04 -42.76 13.58
N LEU A 504 -2.95 -43.70 12.63
CA LEU A 504 -2.27 -43.45 11.36
C LEU A 504 -2.96 -42.32 10.60
N THR A 505 -4.29 -42.31 10.55
CA THR A 505 -5.05 -41.23 9.90
C THR A 505 -4.75 -39.87 10.54
N ASN A 506 -4.79 -39.80 11.87
CA ASN A 506 -4.48 -38.57 12.61
C ASN A 506 -3.02 -38.13 12.40
N CYS A 507 -2.07 -39.07 12.33
CA CYS A 507 -0.68 -38.76 12.03
C CYS A 507 -0.52 -38.14 10.63
N LEU A 508 -1.17 -38.71 9.61
CA LEU A 508 -1.13 -38.18 8.25
C LEU A 508 -1.74 -36.78 8.17
N ASP A 509 -2.91 -36.59 8.79
CA ASP A 509 -3.59 -35.29 8.81
C ASP A 509 -2.78 -34.25 9.58
N HIS A 510 -2.17 -34.61 10.71
CA HIS A 510 -1.34 -33.69 11.48
C HIS A 510 -0.13 -33.20 10.69
N VAL A 511 0.57 -34.09 9.98
CA VAL A 511 1.73 -33.72 9.16
C VAL A 511 1.30 -32.86 7.97
N LEU A 512 0.29 -33.30 7.21
CA LEU A 512 -0.10 -32.61 5.98
C LEU A 512 -0.78 -31.27 6.26
N ASN A 513 -1.70 -31.20 7.23
CA ASN A 513 -2.33 -29.94 7.62
C ASN A 513 -1.31 -29.02 8.30
N GLY A 514 -0.44 -29.55 9.16
CA GLY A 514 0.60 -28.76 9.82
C GLY A 514 1.58 -28.12 8.84
N GLU A 515 2.00 -28.84 7.78
CA GLU A 515 2.84 -28.24 6.75
C GLU A 515 2.06 -27.30 5.82
N ARG A 516 0.80 -27.63 5.48
CA ARG A 516 -0.11 -26.73 4.72
C ARG A 516 -0.30 -25.39 5.43
N ASP A 517 -0.69 -25.40 6.70
CA ASP A 517 -0.99 -24.19 7.48
C ASP A 517 0.27 -23.31 7.61
N ARG A 518 1.45 -23.92 7.69
CA ARG A 518 2.73 -23.19 7.62
C ARG A 518 2.96 -22.48 6.27
N ARG A 519 2.50 -23.06 5.15
CA ARG A 519 2.60 -22.42 3.81
C ARG A 519 1.54 -21.32 3.62
N LEU A 520 0.43 -21.41 4.35
CA LEU A 520 -0.63 -20.40 4.35
C LEU A 520 -0.30 -19.20 5.25
N ALA A 521 0.46 -19.39 6.34
CA ALA A 521 0.77 -18.32 7.29
C ALA A 521 1.32 -17.02 6.66
N PRO A 522 2.24 -17.04 5.66
CA PRO A 522 2.68 -15.82 4.98
C PRO A 522 1.59 -15.14 4.15
N LEU A 523 0.63 -15.90 3.60
CA LEU A 523 -0.53 -15.33 2.90
C LEU A 523 -1.50 -14.70 3.88
N ASP A 524 -1.75 -15.35 5.02
CA ASP A 524 -2.62 -14.84 6.08
C ASP A 524 -2.03 -13.57 6.72
N ALA A 525 -0.70 -13.50 6.85
CA ALA A 525 0.01 -12.33 7.35
C ALA A 525 -0.13 -11.07 6.47
N LEU A 526 -0.51 -11.23 5.19
CA LEU A 526 -0.79 -10.08 4.32
C LEU A 526 -2.12 -9.38 4.67
N ASP A 527 -2.96 -10.00 5.50
CA ASP A 527 -4.22 -9.45 6.01
C ASP A 527 -5.13 -8.88 4.89
N VAL A 528 -5.23 -9.64 3.79
CA VAL A 528 -6.04 -9.25 2.62
C VAL A 528 -7.45 -9.76 2.81
N ALA A 529 -8.33 -8.87 3.26
CA ALA A 529 -9.71 -9.19 3.58
C ALA A 529 -10.71 -8.55 2.57
N PRO A 530 -11.93 -9.09 2.41
CA PRO A 530 -12.93 -8.54 1.49
C PRO A 530 -13.68 -7.31 2.06
N GLU A 531 -13.68 -7.13 3.39
CA GLU A 531 -14.43 -6.08 4.08
C GLU A 531 -14.08 -4.67 3.60
N PRO A 532 -12.79 -4.29 3.40
CA PRO A 532 -12.44 -2.95 2.95
C PRO A 532 -13.08 -2.57 1.62
N GLN A 533 -13.32 -3.52 0.71
CA GLN A 533 -14.04 -3.24 -0.53
C GLN A 533 -15.48 -2.79 -0.26
N ALA A 534 -16.22 -3.56 0.55
CA ALA A 534 -17.61 -3.28 0.88
C ALA A 534 -17.73 -1.98 1.68
N GLU A 535 -16.80 -1.74 2.60
CA GLU A 535 -16.74 -0.53 3.42
C GLU A 535 -16.49 0.73 2.60
N LEU A 536 -15.60 0.69 1.60
CA LEU A 536 -15.36 1.84 0.71
C LEU A 536 -16.61 2.22 -0.08
N ILE A 537 -17.31 1.23 -0.63
CA ILE A 537 -18.54 1.46 -1.41
C ILE A 537 -19.69 1.93 -0.51
N ALA A 538 -19.81 1.37 0.70
CA ALA A 538 -20.80 1.80 1.68
C ALA A 538 -20.53 3.25 2.14
N ALA A 539 -19.28 3.61 2.41
CA ALA A 539 -18.90 4.97 2.79
C ALA A 539 -19.18 5.99 1.66
N LEU A 540 -18.88 5.63 0.40
CA LEU A 540 -19.23 6.47 -0.75
C LEU A 540 -20.75 6.66 -0.87
N SER A 541 -21.52 5.58 -0.71
CA SER A 541 -22.98 5.62 -0.79
C SER A 541 -23.60 6.49 0.31
N LEU A 542 -23.04 6.42 1.53
CA LEU A 542 -23.46 7.26 2.65
C LEU A 542 -23.16 8.74 2.37
N LEU A 543 -21.97 9.05 1.86
CA LEU A 543 -21.60 10.41 1.45
C LEU A 543 -22.53 10.96 0.35
N GLN A 544 -22.87 10.12 -0.63
CA GLN A 544 -23.84 10.49 -1.66
C GLN A 544 -25.22 10.73 -1.06
N LYS A 545 -25.69 9.90 -0.12
CA LYS A 545 -27.00 10.12 0.53
C LYS A 545 -27.07 11.49 1.24
N GLU A 546 -26.04 11.84 2.00
CA GLU A 546 -25.96 13.13 2.71
C GLU A 546 -25.89 14.33 1.75
N ARG A 547 -25.34 14.13 0.55
CA ARG A 547 -25.31 15.14 -0.52
C ARG A 547 -26.70 15.42 -1.11
N TRP A 548 -27.57 14.42 -1.21
CA TRP A 548 -28.87 14.51 -1.89
C TRP A 548 -30.05 14.81 -0.94
N GLN A 549 -29.82 14.84 0.39
CA GLN A 549 -30.74 15.45 1.35
C GLN A 549 -30.68 17.00 1.29
N ARG A 550 -30.83 17.54 0.08
CA ARG A 550 -30.84 18.98 -0.20
C ARG A 550 -32.12 19.65 0.27
#